data_AF-A0A2Z6SP20-F1
#
_entry.id   AF-A0A2Z6SP20-F1
#
_cell.length_a   1.000
_cell.length_b   1.000
_cell.length_c   1.000
_cell.angle_alpha   90.00
_cell.angle_beta   90.00
_cell.angle_gamma   90.00
#
_symmetry.space_group_name_H-M   'P 1'
#
loop_
_entity.id
_entity.type
_entity.pdbx_description
1 polymer ?
#
loop_
_entity_poly.entity_id
_entity_poly.type
_entity_poly.pdbx_seq_one_letter_code
_entity_poly.pdbx_strand_id
1 'polypeptide(L)'
;MVSGNQNIDELLISTRTNIDSHDKIASYMNNINNNSDSLNVYDFVERELKNVISKRTMERIPYSQVKYSEDDDKIAEGGFGVIHKALWLNETIIALKTFPKSQNISKFLLNEVRSLHRCYDTIFIVKYYGITQHPETKDFMLIMEYASGGDLHSHLKNNFTNIK
;
A
#
# COMPACT_ATOMS: atom_id res chain seq x y z
N MET A 1 -12.39 -5.50 16.13
CA MET A 1 -11.26 -5.13 15.24
C MET A 1 -10.11 -4.65 16.11
N VAL A 2 -9.20 -5.53 16.53
CA VAL A 2 -7.92 -5.11 17.12
C VAL A 2 -6.90 -6.17 16.71
N SER A 3 -5.90 -5.80 15.92
CA SER A 3 -4.80 -6.68 15.49
C SER A 3 -3.77 -6.95 16.57
N GLY A 4 -3.99 -6.40 17.77
CA GLY A 4 -3.05 -6.34 18.87
C GLY A 4 -1.98 -5.25 18.68
N ASN A 5 -1.98 -4.52 17.55
CA ASN A 5 -1.04 -3.45 17.27
C ASN A 5 -1.79 -2.16 16.90
N GLN A 6 -1.86 -1.22 17.85
CA GLN A 6 -2.61 0.04 17.74
C GLN A 6 -2.25 0.82 16.47
N ASN A 7 -0.97 0.86 16.08
CA ASN A 7 -0.54 1.63 14.90
C ASN A 7 -1.04 1.00 13.58
N ILE A 8 -1.11 -0.33 13.51
CA ILE A 8 -1.62 -1.03 12.33
C ILE A 8 -3.13 -0.91 12.24
N ASP A 9 -3.83 -0.99 13.38
CA ASP A 9 -5.27 -0.77 13.43
C ASP A 9 -5.62 0.67 13.01
N GLU A 10 -4.87 1.66 13.50
CA GLU A 10 -4.99 3.06 13.10
C GLU A 10 -4.69 3.27 11.61
N LEU A 11 -3.70 2.58 11.05
CA LEU A 11 -3.40 2.63 9.61
C LEU A 11 -4.55 2.06 8.76
N LEU A 12 -5.09 0.91 9.17
CA LEU A 12 -6.23 0.29 8.48
C LEU A 12 -7.46 1.20 8.54
N ILE A 13 -7.68 1.88 9.67
CA ILE A 13 -8.76 2.85 9.79
C ILE A 13 -8.48 4.06 8.91
N SER A 14 -7.32 4.70 9.01
CA SER A 14 -7.00 5.93 8.26
C SER A 14 -7.04 5.76 6.75
N THR A 15 -6.62 4.61 6.22
CA THR A 15 -6.74 4.28 4.79
C THR A 15 -8.19 3.99 4.36
N ARG A 16 -9.07 3.59 5.27
CA ARG A 16 -10.51 3.37 5.01
C ARG A 16 -11.34 4.64 5.14
N THR A 17 -11.03 5.46 6.13
CA THR A 17 -11.74 6.70 6.43
C THR A 17 -11.21 7.90 5.66
N ASN A 18 -10.09 7.73 4.93
CA ASN A 18 -9.44 8.75 4.10
C ASN A 18 -9.40 10.12 4.81
N ILE A 19 -8.93 10.09 6.06
CA ILE A 19 -8.91 11.24 6.98
C ILE A 19 -8.25 12.45 6.33
N ASP A 20 -7.18 12.24 5.53
CA ASP A 20 -6.49 13.30 4.81
C ASP A 20 -7.42 14.15 3.93
N SER A 21 -8.37 13.53 3.22
CA SER A 21 -9.30 14.25 2.35
C SER A 21 -10.36 14.99 3.16
N HIS A 22 -10.85 14.37 4.25
CA HIS A 22 -11.78 15.02 5.18
C HIS A 22 -11.15 16.21 5.90
N ASP A 23 -9.91 16.10 6.36
CA ASP A 23 -9.18 17.16 7.04
C ASP A 23 -8.91 18.34 6.09
N LYS A 24 -8.59 18.07 4.82
CA LYS A 24 -8.48 19.10 3.79
C LYS A 24 -9.80 19.81 3.55
N ILE A 25 -10.92 19.07 3.45
CA ILE A 25 -12.25 19.67 3.31
C ILE A 25 -12.57 20.52 4.53
N ALA A 26 -12.38 20.00 5.74
CA ALA A 26 -12.64 20.73 6.98
C ALA A 26 -11.78 22.01 7.09
N SER A 27 -10.48 21.90 6.79
CA SER A 27 -9.56 23.03 6.76
C SER A 27 -9.95 24.07 5.71
N TYR A 28 -10.32 23.63 4.50
CA TYR A 28 -10.79 24.51 3.44
C TYR A 28 -12.07 25.24 3.86
N MET A 29 -13.07 24.52 4.38
CA MET A 29 -14.36 25.07 4.81
C MET A 29 -14.21 26.08 5.96
N ASN A 30 -13.28 25.86 6.89
CA ASN A 30 -13.00 26.82 7.97
C ASN A 30 -12.42 28.16 7.48
N ASN A 31 -11.86 28.19 6.27
CA ASN A 31 -11.30 29.40 5.66
C ASN A 31 -12.27 30.11 4.70
N ILE A 32 -13.47 29.57 4.48
CA ILE A 32 -14.49 30.14 3.60
C ILE A 32 -15.23 31.28 4.31
N ASN A 33 -15.51 32.35 3.58
CA ASN A 33 -16.44 33.41 3.99
C ASN A 33 -17.57 33.58 2.95
N ASN A 34 -18.55 34.42 3.26
CA ASN A 34 -19.76 34.64 2.44
C ASN A 34 -19.48 35.19 1.01
N ASN A 35 -18.26 35.67 0.74
CA ASN A 35 -17.86 36.17 -0.58
C ASN A 35 -17.10 35.12 -1.40
N SER A 36 -16.92 33.92 -0.88
CA SER A 36 -16.20 32.85 -1.58
C SER A 36 -17.02 32.38 -2.78
N ASP A 37 -16.34 32.22 -3.92
CA ASP A 37 -16.95 31.69 -5.13
C ASP A 37 -17.47 30.28 -4.88
N SER A 38 -18.80 30.12 -4.93
CA SER A 38 -19.46 28.85 -4.64
C SER A 38 -19.06 27.74 -5.62
N LEU A 39 -18.66 28.09 -6.85
CA LEU A 39 -18.21 27.12 -7.85
C LEU A 39 -16.85 26.54 -7.47
N ASN A 40 -15.90 27.38 -7.03
CA ASN A 40 -14.60 26.93 -6.55
C ASN A 40 -14.72 26.04 -5.30
N VAL A 41 -15.66 26.34 -4.41
CA VAL A 41 -15.95 25.52 -3.24
C VAL A 41 -16.47 24.15 -3.65
N TYR A 42 -17.44 24.10 -4.58
CA TYR A 42 -17.97 22.85 -5.11
C TYR A 42 -16.88 22.01 -5.79
N ASP A 43 -16.08 22.61 -6.69
CA ASP A 43 -15.01 21.93 -7.42
C ASP A 43 -13.95 21.35 -6.48
N PHE A 44 -13.59 22.07 -5.42
CA PHE A 44 -12.66 21.58 -4.40
C PHE A 44 -13.21 20.36 -3.67
N VAL A 45 -14.45 20.45 -3.16
CA VAL A 45 -15.09 19.36 -2.41
C VAL A 45 -15.31 18.16 -3.31
N GLU A 46 -15.79 18.36 -4.54
CA GLU A 46 -16.03 17.28 -5.51
C GLU A 46 -14.72 16.56 -5.86
N ARG A 47 -13.63 17.29 -6.08
CA ARG A 47 -12.31 16.71 -6.34
C ARG A 47 -11.80 15.87 -5.17
N GLU A 48 -11.85 16.40 -3.94
CA GLU A 48 -11.38 15.65 -2.77
C GLU A 48 -12.28 14.42 -2.51
N LEU A 49 -13.60 14.51 -2.71
CA LEU A 49 -14.51 13.37 -2.59
C LEU A 49 -14.30 12.30 -3.69
N LYS A 50 -14.03 12.71 -4.94
CA LYS A 50 -13.67 11.77 -6.03
C LYS A 50 -12.39 11.00 -5.68
N ASN A 51 -11.39 11.68 -5.11
CA ASN A 51 -10.17 11.04 -4.60
C ASN A 51 -10.44 10.08 -3.43
N VAL A 52 -11.55 10.25 -2.69
CA VAL A 52 -11.97 9.29 -1.67
C VAL A 52 -12.47 8.00 -2.28
N ILE A 53 -13.30 8.11 -3.32
CA ILE A 53 -13.95 6.96 -3.94
C ILE A 53 -12.97 6.17 -4.83
N SER A 54 -11.93 6.80 -5.38
CA SER A 54 -10.93 6.14 -6.24
C SER A 54 -9.88 5.34 -5.46
N LYS A 55 -9.54 5.75 -4.24
CA LYS A 55 -8.46 5.12 -3.47
C LYS A 55 -8.88 3.76 -2.91
N ARG A 56 -8.07 2.75 -3.19
CA ARG A 56 -8.26 1.42 -2.60
C ARG A 56 -7.96 1.43 -1.11
N THR A 57 -8.91 0.92 -0.35
CA THR A 57 -8.79 0.73 1.09
C THR A 57 -7.81 -0.40 1.39
N MET A 58 -6.98 -0.23 2.43
CA MET A 58 -6.12 -1.31 2.89
C MET A 58 -6.97 -2.39 3.57
N GLU A 59 -6.79 -3.64 3.14
CA GLU A 59 -7.52 -4.78 3.67
C GLU A 59 -6.61 -5.69 4.50
N ARG A 60 -7.21 -6.35 5.49
CA ARG A 60 -6.57 -7.47 6.17
C ARG A 60 -6.94 -8.73 5.41
N ILE A 61 -5.95 -9.33 4.76
CA ILE A 61 -6.11 -10.57 4.02
C ILE A 61 -5.74 -11.73 4.96
N PRO A 62 -6.62 -12.71 5.19
CA PRO A 62 -6.30 -13.87 6.01
C PRO A 62 -5.08 -14.61 5.47
N TYR A 63 -4.13 -14.93 6.35
CA TYR A 63 -2.88 -15.60 5.98
C TYR A 63 -3.11 -16.93 5.25
N SER A 64 -4.16 -17.66 5.63
CA SER A 64 -4.57 -18.91 4.99
C SER A 64 -4.93 -18.78 3.50
N GLN A 65 -5.13 -17.57 2.99
CA GLN A 65 -5.39 -17.33 1.57
C GLN A 65 -4.11 -17.21 0.74
N VAL A 66 -2.94 -17.07 1.37
CA VAL A 66 -1.66 -16.86 0.70
C VAL A 66 -0.82 -18.13 0.80
N LYS A 67 -0.33 -18.62 -0.34
CA LYS A 67 0.52 -19.81 -0.44
C LYS A 67 1.87 -19.44 -1.03
N TYR A 68 2.96 -19.78 -0.35
CA TYR A 68 4.34 -19.57 -0.79
C TYR A 68 5.30 -20.50 -0.04
N SER A 69 6.49 -20.70 -0.60
CA SER A 69 7.67 -21.32 0.02
C SER A 69 8.66 -20.23 0.43
N GLU A 70 9.16 -20.26 1.68
CA GLU A 70 10.18 -19.31 2.15
C GLU A 70 11.50 -19.44 1.35
N ASP A 71 11.84 -20.65 0.92
CA ASP A 71 13.09 -20.92 0.22
C ASP A 71 12.95 -20.80 -1.30
N ASP A 72 11.93 -21.44 -1.88
CA ASP A 72 11.82 -21.58 -3.33
C ASP A 72 11.22 -20.35 -4.02
N ASP A 73 10.37 -19.59 -3.30
CA ASP A 73 9.68 -18.44 -3.89
C ASP A 73 10.37 -17.10 -3.60
N LYS A 74 11.55 -17.10 -2.96
CA LYS A 74 12.29 -15.87 -2.69
C LYS A 74 12.74 -15.20 -4.00
N ILE A 75 12.26 -13.98 -4.24
CA ILE A 75 12.61 -13.21 -5.46
C ILE A 75 13.67 -12.13 -5.21
N ALA A 76 13.71 -11.57 -4.01
CA ALA A 76 14.66 -10.51 -3.66
C ALA A 76 14.83 -10.41 -2.15
N GLU A 77 16.03 -10.03 -1.73
CA GLU A 77 16.38 -9.77 -0.33
C GLU A 77 17.25 -8.51 -0.25
N GLY A 78 16.96 -7.65 0.72
CA GLY A 78 17.75 -6.44 0.95
C GLY A 78 17.54 -5.90 2.37
N GLY A 79 18.14 -4.75 2.66
CA GLY A 79 18.11 -4.16 4.01
C GLY A 79 16.72 -3.80 4.54
N PHE A 80 15.69 -3.78 3.68
CA PHE A 80 14.31 -3.46 4.03
C PHE A 80 13.38 -4.67 4.04
N GLY A 81 13.92 -5.89 3.92
CA GLY A 81 13.16 -7.13 4.01
C GLY A 81 13.35 -8.06 2.83
N VAL A 82 12.51 -9.09 2.79
CA VAL A 82 12.53 -10.14 1.78
C VAL A 82 11.22 -10.09 1.00
N ILE A 83 11.29 -10.32 -0.30
CA ILE A 83 10.12 -10.44 -1.15
C ILE A 83 10.04 -11.87 -1.66
N HIS A 84 8.86 -12.47 -1.51
CA HIS A 84 8.53 -13.78 -2.06
C HIS A 84 7.47 -13.63 -3.15
N LYS A 85 7.52 -14.49 -4.15
CA LYS A 85 6.39 -14.75 -5.03
C LYS A 85 5.37 -15.59 -4.23
N ALA A 86 4.09 -15.33 -4.41
CA ALA A 86 3.06 -16.12 -3.75
C ALA A 86 1.82 -16.27 -4.63
N LEU A 87 1.02 -17.28 -4.32
CA LEU A 87 -0.29 -17.49 -4.91
C LEU A 87 -1.37 -17.08 -3.91
N TRP A 88 -2.25 -16.16 -4.32
CA TRP A 88 -3.45 -15.83 -3.57
C TRP A 88 -4.60 -16.78 -3.95
N LEU A 89 -5.59 -16.96 -3.07
CA LEU A 89 -6.67 -17.96 -3.18
C LEU A 89 -7.41 -17.97 -4.53
N ASN A 90 -7.48 -16.82 -5.20
CA ASN A 90 -8.10 -16.64 -6.51
C ASN A 90 -7.14 -16.89 -7.69
N GLU A 91 -6.08 -17.67 -7.48
CA GLU A 91 -5.01 -17.98 -8.44
C GLU A 91 -4.23 -16.76 -8.94
N THR A 92 -4.37 -15.61 -8.27
CA THR A 92 -3.60 -14.42 -8.61
C THR A 92 -2.18 -14.54 -8.05
N ILE A 93 -1.19 -14.34 -8.91
CA ILE A 93 0.22 -14.24 -8.49
C ILE A 93 0.43 -12.88 -7.84
N ILE A 94 0.98 -12.88 -6.62
CA ILE A 94 1.25 -11.68 -5.84
C ILE A 94 2.70 -11.66 -5.35
N ALA A 95 3.18 -10.48 -4.97
CA ALA A 95 4.44 -10.30 -4.26
C ALA A 95 4.15 -10.14 -2.76
N LEU A 96 4.76 -10.99 -1.93
CA LEU A 96 4.62 -10.98 -0.48
C LEU A 96 5.90 -10.44 0.14
N LYS A 97 5.83 -9.24 0.73
CA LYS A 97 6.97 -8.60 1.38
C LYS A 97 6.95 -8.83 2.88
N THR A 98 8.03 -9.37 3.41
CA THR A 98 8.34 -9.45 4.84
C THR A 98 9.27 -8.31 5.24
N PHE A 99 9.26 -7.95 6.52
CA PHE A 99 10.05 -6.85 7.05
C PHE A 99 11.08 -7.36 8.08
N PRO A 100 12.23 -6.69 8.23
CA PRO A 100 13.24 -7.10 9.21
C PRO A 100 12.69 -7.06 10.63
N LYS A 101 12.96 -8.10 11.43
CA LYS A 101 12.47 -8.28 12.82
C LYS A 101 12.99 -7.27 13.85
N SER A 102 13.56 -6.14 13.43
CA SER A 102 14.02 -5.08 14.31
C SER A 102 12.88 -4.55 15.21
N GLN A 103 13.19 -3.91 16.33
CA GLN A 103 12.20 -3.40 17.31
C GLN A 103 11.13 -2.44 16.73
N ASN A 104 11.19 -2.09 15.44
CA ASN A 104 10.28 -1.16 14.76
C ASN A 104 9.71 -1.72 13.44
N ILE A 105 9.35 -3.02 13.39
CA ILE A 105 8.62 -3.63 12.24
C ILE A 105 7.44 -2.75 11.82
N SER A 106 6.69 -2.24 12.81
CA SER A 106 5.56 -1.34 12.59
C SER A 106 5.96 -0.12 11.78
N LYS A 107 7.08 0.54 12.09
CA LYS A 107 7.52 1.76 11.39
C LYS A 107 7.85 1.52 9.91
N PHE A 108 8.57 0.45 9.57
CA PHE A 108 8.94 0.17 8.18
C PHE A 108 7.71 -0.14 7.32
N LEU A 109 6.86 -1.04 7.81
CA LEU A 109 5.60 -1.36 7.15
C LEU A 109 4.71 -0.11 7.01
N LEU A 110 4.54 0.67 8.08
CA LEU A 110 3.72 1.89 8.07
C LEU A 110 4.21 2.90 7.06
N ASN A 111 5.52 3.13 6.99
CA ASN A 111 6.11 4.09 6.05
C ASN A 111 5.92 3.65 4.61
N GLU A 112 6.09 2.36 4.32
CA GLU A 112 5.93 1.81 2.98
C GLU A 112 4.46 1.86 2.54
N VAL A 113 3.54 1.43 3.40
CA VAL A 113 2.10 1.53 3.14
C VAL A 113 1.66 2.97 2.91
N ARG A 114 2.10 3.91 3.75
CA ARG A 114 1.75 5.35 3.58
C ARG A 114 2.28 5.88 2.25
N SER A 115 3.48 5.47 1.85
CA SER A 115 4.09 5.90 0.59
C SER A 115 3.32 5.34 -0.62
N LEU A 116 3.01 4.04 -0.60
CA LEU A 116 2.22 3.40 -1.66
C LEU A 116 0.80 3.95 -1.73
N HIS A 117 0.17 4.22 -0.59
CA HIS A 117 -1.18 4.81 -0.54
C HIS A 117 -1.23 6.23 -1.12
N ARG A 118 -0.20 7.05 -0.88
CA ARG A 118 -0.09 8.38 -1.50
C ARG A 118 0.03 8.33 -3.01
N CYS A 119 0.70 7.30 -3.53
CA CYS A 119 0.97 7.14 -4.96
C CYS A 119 0.02 6.16 -5.66
N TYR A 120 -1.04 5.69 -4.98
CA TYR A 120 -1.88 4.56 -5.43
C TYR A 120 -2.45 4.73 -6.85
N ASP A 121 -2.91 5.94 -7.20
CA ASP A 121 -3.53 6.24 -8.51
C ASP A 121 -2.50 6.61 -9.61
N THR A 122 -1.21 6.41 -9.36
CA THR A 122 -0.15 6.75 -10.34
C THR A 122 0.09 5.58 -11.28
N ILE A 123 -0.02 5.83 -12.59
CA ILE A 123 0.39 4.88 -13.63
C ILE A 123 1.89 4.56 -13.42
N PHE A 124 2.26 3.27 -13.39
CA PHE A 124 3.62 2.76 -13.10
C PHE A 124 4.02 2.57 -11.63
N ILE A 125 3.15 2.85 -10.65
CA ILE A 125 3.41 2.46 -9.26
C ILE A 125 2.80 1.09 -8.97
N VAL A 126 3.59 0.22 -8.33
CA VAL A 126 3.16 -1.11 -7.88
C VAL A 126 1.99 -0.95 -6.92
N LYS A 127 0.88 -1.63 -7.21
CA LYS A 127 -0.29 -1.60 -6.33
C LYS A 127 -0.05 -2.46 -5.10
N TYR A 128 -0.62 -2.04 -3.97
CA TYR A 128 -0.80 -2.91 -2.81
C TYR A 128 -2.23 -3.44 -2.77
N TYR A 129 -2.42 -4.61 -2.17
CA TYR A 129 -3.73 -5.23 -1.99
C TYR A 129 -4.15 -5.23 -0.53
N GLY A 130 -3.20 -5.43 0.38
CA GLY A 130 -3.53 -5.64 1.77
C GLY A 130 -2.31 -5.96 2.61
N ILE A 131 -2.56 -6.20 3.89
CA ILE A 131 -1.59 -6.81 4.79
C ILE A 131 -2.12 -8.16 5.26
N THR A 132 -1.20 -9.07 5.53
CA THR A 132 -1.49 -10.31 6.25
C THR A 132 -0.61 -10.42 7.50
N GLN A 133 -0.94 -11.36 8.37
CA GLN A 133 -0.21 -11.59 9.62
C GLN A 133 0.07 -13.06 9.79
N HIS A 134 1.34 -13.41 9.91
CA HIS A 134 1.75 -14.79 10.12
C HIS A 134 1.17 -15.32 11.45
N PRO A 135 0.49 -16.48 11.46
CA PRO A 135 -0.25 -16.95 12.62
C PRO A 135 0.65 -17.25 13.83
N GLU A 136 1.86 -17.76 13.59
CA GLU A 136 2.80 -18.14 14.65
C GLU A 136 3.66 -16.96 15.11
N THR A 137 4.47 -16.40 14.21
CA THR A 137 5.39 -15.30 14.55
C THR A 137 4.70 -13.97 14.84
N LYS A 138 3.43 -13.81 14.43
CA LYS A 138 2.66 -12.56 14.49
C LYS A 138 3.23 -11.44 13.63
N ASP A 139 4.20 -11.74 12.77
CA ASP A 139 4.81 -10.78 11.86
C ASP A 139 3.81 -10.32 10.81
N PHE A 140 3.78 -9.01 10.55
CA PHE A 140 2.99 -8.44 9.47
C PHE A 140 3.74 -8.51 8.15
N MET A 141 3.00 -8.79 7.08
CA MET A 141 3.51 -8.91 5.72
C MET A 141 2.64 -8.08 4.79
N LEU A 142 3.25 -7.48 3.77
CA LEU A 142 2.57 -6.64 2.79
C LEU A 142 2.32 -7.46 1.51
N ILE A 143 1.09 -7.41 1.01
CA ILE A 143 0.66 -8.10 -0.22
C ILE A 143 0.56 -7.05 -1.32
N MET A 144 1.30 -7.28 -2.41
CA MET A 144 1.47 -6.34 -3.50
C MET A 144 1.28 -7.02 -4.86
N GLU A 145 1.08 -6.19 -5.88
CA GLU A 145 1.13 -6.60 -7.27
C GLU A 145 2.50 -7.21 -7.62
N TYR A 146 2.48 -8.36 -8.29
CA TYR A 146 3.69 -9.01 -8.76
C TYR A 146 4.14 -8.43 -10.10
N ALA A 147 5.35 -7.86 -10.13
CA ALA A 147 5.96 -7.35 -11.36
C ALA A 147 6.62 -8.50 -12.15
N SER A 148 5.89 -9.08 -13.10
CA SER A 148 6.37 -10.21 -13.92
C SER A 148 7.55 -9.87 -14.85
N GLY A 149 7.82 -8.58 -15.08
CA GLY A 149 8.96 -8.11 -15.89
C GLY A 149 10.33 -8.27 -15.22
N GLY A 150 10.38 -8.72 -13.96
CA GLY A 150 11.62 -8.84 -13.19
C GLY A 150 12.12 -7.49 -12.66
N ASP A 151 13.38 -7.45 -12.22
CA ASP A 151 13.98 -6.24 -11.66
C ASP A 151 14.58 -5.34 -12.76
N LEU A 152 14.53 -4.03 -12.51
CA LEU A 152 15.03 -3.02 -13.44
C LEU A 152 16.52 -3.17 -13.73
N HIS A 153 17.32 -3.59 -12.74
CA HIS A 153 18.77 -3.71 -12.93
C HIS A 153 19.11 -4.80 -13.94
N SER A 154 18.51 -5.99 -13.80
CA SER A 154 18.63 -7.09 -14.75
C SER A 154 18.09 -6.71 -16.13
N HIS A 155 16.95 -6.01 -16.17
CA HIS A 155 16.37 -5.55 -17.44
C HIS A 155 17.32 -4.60 -18.18
N LEU A 156 17.83 -3.58 -17.49
CA LEU A 156 18.78 -2.62 -18.06
C LEU A 156 20.07 -3.31 -18.49
N LYS A 157 20.62 -4.21 -17.67
CA LYS A 157 21.84 -4.96 -18.01
C LYS A 157 21.73 -5.72 -19.33
N ASN A 158 20.57 -6.33 -19.59
CA ASN A 158 20.35 -7.17 -20.78
C ASN A 158 19.89 -6.37 -22.00
N ASN A 159 19.25 -5.21 -21.82
CA ASN A 159 18.59 -4.48 -22.89
C ASN A 159 19.12 -3.06 -23.10
N PHE A 160 20.19 -2.64 -22.42
CA PHE A 160 20.67 -1.25 -22.42
C PHE A 160 20.77 -0.64 -23.83
N THR A 161 21.27 -1.40 -24.80
CA THR A 161 21.47 -0.93 -26.18
C THR A 161 20.19 -0.84 -27.01
N ASN A 162 19.09 -1.45 -26.55
CA ASN A 162 17.80 -1.50 -27.23
C ASN A 162 16.77 -0.53 -26.63
N ILE A 163 17.14 0.17 -25.55
CA ILE A 163 16.32 1.23 -24.97
C ILE A 163 16.40 2.43 -25.92
N LYS A 164 15.23 2.87 -26.40
CA LYS A 164 15.07 4.03 -27.29
C LYS A 164 14.86 5.30 -26.50
#